data_AF-A0A1Y3TEI2-F1
#
_entry.id   AF-A0A1Y3TEI2-F1
#
_cell.length_a   1.000
_cell.length_b   1.000
_cell.length_c   1.000
_cell.angle_alpha   90.00
_cell.angle_beta   90.00
_cell.angle_gamma   90.00
#
_symmetry.space_group_name_H-M   'P 1'
#
loop_
_entity.id
_entity.type
_entity.pdbx_description
1 polymer ?
#
loop_
_entity_poly.entity_id
_entity_poly.type
_entity_poly.pdbx_seq_one_letter_code
_entity_poly.pdbx_strand_id
1 'polypeptide(L)'
;MVADRIKQLRLSNNMTQTELAKKLNITRSSVNAWEMGISTPSTTYIVELAQLFHVSTDYLLGLSDNVSLDISHLTEKEIQIVYDLVQYFRTRS
;
A
#
# COMPACT_ATOMS: atom_id res chain seq x y z
N MET A 1 -10.51 -7.30 -2.36
CA MET A 1 -11.05 -6.08 -3.00
C MET A 1 -10.37 -4.84 -2.41
N VAL A 2 -10.56 -3.64 -3.00
CA VAL A 2 -9.92 -2.40 -2.51
C VAL A 2 -10.16 -2.13 -1.01
N ALA A 3 -11.37 -2.44 -0.52
CA ALA A 3 -11.73 -2.34 0.89
C ALA A 3 -10.80 -3.18 1.80
N ASP A 4 -10.55 -4.43 1.41
CA ASP A 4 -9.66 -5.34 2.15
C ASP A 4 -8.21 -4.83 2.13
N ARG A 5 -7.75 -4.33 0.98
CA ARG A 5 -6.38 -3.79 0.82
C ARG A 5 -6.16 -2.56 1.71
N ILE A 6 -7.12 -1.63 1.76
CA ILE A 6 -7.04 -0.45 2.64
C ILE A 6 -6.92 -0.89 4.11
N LYS A 7 -7.78 -1.82 4.55
CA LYS A 7 -7.76 -2.31 5.93
C LYS A 7 -6.45 -3.02 6.27
N GLN A 8 -5.97 -3.88 5.37
CA GLN A 8 -4.70 -4.60 5.54
C GLN A 8 -3.52 -3.63 5.65
N LEU A 9 -3.39 -2.67 4.74
CA LEU A 9 -2.31 -1.68 4.74
C LEU A 9 -2.36 -0.79 5.98
N ARG A 10 -3.55 -0.39 6.42
CA ARG A 10 -3.71 0.38 7.67
C ARG A 10 -3.20 -0.42 8.87
N LEU A 11 -3.59 -1.69 8.98
CA LEU A 11 -3.20 -2.56 10.09
C LEU A 11 -1.70 -2.90 10.06
N SER A 12 -1.11 -3.16 8.89
CA SER A 12 0.33 -3.44 8.76
C SER A 12 1.20 -2.24 9.14
N ASN A 13 0.65 -1.02 9.05
CA ASN A 13 1.29 0.21 9.50
C ASN A 13 0.94 0.57 10.95
N ASN A 14 0.31 -0.32 11.72
CA ASN A 14 -0.11 -0.11 13.11
C ASN A 14 -0.99 1.13 13.32
N MET A 15 -1.83 1.47 12.34
CA MET A 15 -2.69 2.65 12.39
C MET A 15 -4.12 2.30 12.79
N THR A 16 -4.75 3.13 13.61
CA THR A 16 -6.20 3.15 13.82
C THR A 16 -6.92 3.84 12.66
N GLN A 17 -8.22 3.60 12.49
CA GLN A 17 -9.03 4.30 11.48
C GLN A 17 -8.99 5.83 11.67
N THR A 18 -8.92 6.29 12.92
CA THR A 18 -8.82 7.71 13.26
C THR A 18 -7.48 8.31 12.83
N GLU A 19 -6.38 7.58 12.99
CA GLU A 19 -5.05 8.05 12.55
C GLU A 19 -4.95 8.11 11.03
N LEU A 20 -5.48 7.12 10.32
CA LEU A 20 -5.54 7.15 8.86
C LEU A 20 -6.38 8.34 8.38
N ALA A 21 -7.54 8.55 8.99
CA ALA A 21 -8.41 9.68 8.68
C ALA A 21 -7.71 11.03 8.88
N LYS A 22 -6.94 11.17 9.97
CA LYS A 22 -6.12 12.38 10.23
C LYS A 22 -5.06 12.60 9.15
N LYS A 23 -4.36 11.55 8.70
CA LYS A 23 -3.33 11.66 7.66
C LYS A 23 -3.90 12.10 6.31
N LEU A 24 -5.11 11.66 5.97
CA LEU A 24 -5.80 11.98 4.72
C LEU A 24 -6.72 13.20 4.83
N ASN A 25 -6.75 13.87 5.98
CA ASN A 25 -7.64 15.00 6.27
C ASN A 25 -9.14 14.70 5.97
N ILE A 26 -9.61 13.53 6.42
CA ILE A 26 -10.99 13.06 6.28
C ILE A 26 -11.58 12.64 7.62
N THR A 27 -12.84 12.20 7.61
CA THR A 27 -13.50 11.66 8.81
C THR A 27 -13.17 10.19 9.03
N ARG A 28 -13.15 9.74 10.30
CA ARG A 28 -13.04 8.31 10.65
C ARG A 28 -14.18 7.49 9.98
N SER A 29 -15.38 8.05 9.89
CA SER A 29 -16.52 7.42 9.21
C SER A 29 -16.26 7.14 7.74
N SER A 30 -15.54 8.03 7.03
CA SER A 30 -15.13 7.81 5.64
C SER A 30 -14.22 6.58 5.52
N VAL A 31 -13.18 6.50 6.36
CA VAL A 31 -12.29 5.33 6.40
C VAL A 31 -13.05 4.05 6.71
N ASN A 32 -13.97 4.08 7.69
CA ASN A 32 -14.78 2.93 8.03
C ASN A 32 -15.69 2.49 6.87
N ALA A 33 -16.31 3.43 6.16
CA ALA A 33 -17.15 3.13 5.01
C ALA A 33 -16.34 2.47 3.87
N TRP A 34 -15.10 2.92 3.64
CA TRP A 34 -14.18 2.31 2.68
C TRP A 34 -13.80 0.88 3.07
N GLU A 35 -13.41 0.66 4.33
CA GLU A 35 -12.98 -0.67 4.81
C GLU A 35 -14.12 -1.69 4.90
N MET A 36 -15.36 -1.21 5.02
CA MET A 36 -16.56 -2.04 4.99
C MET A 36 -17.12 -2.25 3.57
N GLY A 37 -16.53 -1.60 2.55
CA GLY A 37 -17.04 -1.65 1.17
C GLY A 37 -18.38 -0.93 0.97
N ILE A 38 -18.80 -0.08 1.92
CA ILE A 38 -20.04 0.71 1.83
C ILE A 38 -19.88 1.83 0.80
N SER A 39 -18.67 2.39 0.69
CA SER A 39 -18.31 3.37 -0.34
C SER A 39 -16.88 3.12 -0.82
N THR A 40 -16.55 3.70 -1.97
CA THR A 40 -15.20 3.63 -2.54
C THR A 40 -14.49 4.97 -2.42
N PRO A 41 -13.16 4.99 -2.18
CA PRO A 41 -12.39 6.22 -2.25
C PRO A 41 -12.46 6.81 -3.66
N SER A 42 -12.44 8.14 -3.77
CA SER A 42 -12.26 8.80 -5.07
C SER A 42 -10.85 8.57 -5.59
N THR A 43 -10.62 8.82 -6.89
CA THR A 43 -9.29 8.72 -7.50
C THR A 43 -8.23 9.51 -6.73
N THR A 44 -8.57 10.70 -6.22
CA THR A 44 -7.67 11.51 -5.38
C THR A 44 -7.19 10.73 -4.16
N TYR A 45 -8.12 10.12 -3.40
CA TYR A 45 -7.75 9.35 -2.22
C TYR A 45 -7.07 8.03 -2.54
N ILE A 46 -7.36 7.41 -3.69
CA ILE A 46 -6.60 6.24 -4.17
C ILE A 46 -5.12 6.61 -4.36
N VAL A 47 -4.83 7.77 -4.96
CA VAL A 47 -3.45 8.25 -5.13
C VAL A 47 -2.80 8.56 -3.78
N GLU A 48 -3.49 9.26 -2.88
CA GLU A 48 -2.96 9.56 -1.54
C GLU A 48 -2.69 8.29 -0.71
N LEU A 49 -3.59 7.31 -0.75
CA LEU A 49 -3.41 6.02 -0.08
C LEU A 49 -2.21 5.25 -0.66
N ALA A 50 -2.07 5.23 -1.99
CA ALA A 50 -0.95 4.58 -2.66
C ALA A 50 0.39 5.20 -2.24
N GLN A 51 0.47 6.54 -2.20
CA GLN A 51 1.64 7.26 -1.73
C GLN A 51 1.91 7.03 -0.24
N LEU A 52 0.88 7.13 0.60
CA LEU A 52 1.00 6.98 2.05
C LEU A 52 1.52 5.59 2.44
N PHE A 53 1.09 4.55 1.72
CA PHE A 53 1.46 3.18 2.01
C PHE A 53 2.60 2.64 1.15
N HIS A 54 3.19 3.48 0.29
CA HIS A 54 4.28 3.11 -0.62
C HIS A 54 3.94 1.88 -1.49
N VAL A 55 2.72 1.86 -2.03
CA VAL A 55 2.24 0.80 -2.94
C VAL A 55 1.76 1.40 -4.26
N SER A 56 1.66 0.57 -5.30
CA SER A 56 1.02 0.99 -6.55
C SER A 56 -0.50 1.07 -6.40
N THR A 57 -1.14 1.90 -7.22
CA THR A 57 -2.61 1.94 -7.35
C THR A 57 -3.17 0.60 -7.81
N ASP A 58 -2.44 -0.12 -8.65
CA ASP A 58 -2.83 -1.44 -9.15
C ASP A 58 -2.92 -2.47 -8.02
N TYR A 59 -1.96 -2.45 -7.09
CA TYR A 59 -2.01 -3.28 -5.89
C TYR A 59 -3.19 -2.89 -4.99
N LEU A 60 -3.36 -1.58 -4.76
CA LEU A 60 -4.44 -1.07 -3.92
C LEU A 60 -5.83 -1.43 -4.47
N LEU A 61 -6.01 -1.33 -5.79
CA LEU A 61 -7.26 -1.64 -6.49
C LEU A 61 -7.46 -3.15 -6.75
N GLY A 62 -6.46 -3.98 -6.46
CA GLY A 62 -6.53 -5.44 -6.64
C GLY A 62 -6.39 -5.90 -8.09
N LEU A 63 -5.75 -5.11 -8.94
CA LEU A 63 -5.39 -5.48 -10.32
C LEU A 63 -4.11 -6.32 -10.38
N SER A 64 -3.32 -6.32 -9.29
CA SER A 64 -2.05 -7.02 -9.18
C SER A 64 -1.80 -7.43 -7.73
N ASP A 65 -1.29 -8.65 -7.54
CA ASP A 65 -0.72 -9.08 -6.26
C ASP A 65 0.81 -8.87 -6.21
N ASN A 66 1.39 -8.34 -7.28
CA ASN A 66 2.81 -8.01 -7.32
C ASN A 66 3.12 -6.93 -6.29
N VAL A 67 4.05 -7.24 -5.41
CA VAL A 67 4.63 -6.29 -4.46
C VAL A 67 5.75 -5.54 -5.18
N SER A 68 5.64 -4.21 -5.25
CA SER A 68 6.71 -3.33 -5.71
C SER A 68 7.58 -2.92 -4.52
N LEU A 69 8.90 -2.97 -4.69
CA LEU A 69 9.84 -2.38 -3.74
C LEU A 69 10.16 -0.96 -4.19
N ASP A 70 9.96 0.01 -3.31
CA ASP A 70 10.47 1.36 -3.53
C ASP A 70 11.99 1.36 -3.36
N ILE A 71 12.70 1.66 -4.44
CA ILE A 71 14.17 1.71 -4.48
C ILE A 71 14.69 3.15 -4.66
N SER A 72 13.81 4.15 -4.59
CA SER A 72 14.12 5.56 -4.92
C SER A 72 15.19 6.18 -4.01
N HIS A 73 15.41 5.59 -2.83
CA HIS A 73 16.37 6.06 -1.81
C HIS A 73 17.57 5.13 -1.64
N LEU A 74 17.74 4.13 -2.52
CA LEU A 74 18.85 3.19 -2.48
C LEU A 74 19.94 3.60 -3.46
N THR A 75 21.20 3.37 -3.07
CA THR A 75 22.35 3.45 -3.98
C THR A 75 22.34 2.29 -4.96
N GLU A 76 23.07 2.42 -6.08
CA GLU A 76 23.22 1.34 -7.06
C GLU A 76 23.72 0.03 -6.42
N LYS A 77 24.62 0.13 -5.44
CA LYS A 77 25.16 -1.03 -4.73
C LYS A 77 24.10 -1.72 -3.86
N GLU A 78 23.26 -0.94 -3.17
CA GLU A 78 22.16 -1.49 -2.36
C GLU A 78 21.08 -2.13 -3.23
N ILE A 79 20.75 -1.50 -4.37
CA ILE A 79 19.84 -2.08 -5.36
C ILE A 79 20.38 -3.42 -5.88
N GLN A 80 21.70 -3.50 -6.17
CA GLN A 80 22.31 -4.74 -6.62
C GLN A 80 22.20 -5.85 -5.57
N ILE A 81 22.39 -5.53 -4.28
CA ILE A 81 22.23 -6.52 -3.20
C ILE A 81 20.80 -7.07 -3.15
N VAL A 82 19.79 -6.20 -3.26
CA VAL A 82 18.38 -6.62 -3.28
C VAL A 82 18.11 -7.51 -4.50
N TYR A 83 18.64 -7.14 -5.66
CA TYR A 83 18.51 -7.93 -6.88
C TYR A 83 19.11 -9.33 -6.73
N ASP A 84 20.34 -9.43 -6.23
CA ASP A 84 21.05 -10.69 -6.02
C ASP A 84 20.29 -11.60 -5.04
N LEU A 85 19.71 -11.03 -3.98
CA LEU A 85 18.88 -11.75 -3.01
C LEU A 85 17.63 -12.34 -3.67
N VAL A 86 16.95 -11.59 -4.54
CA VAL A 86 15.78 -12.08 -5.28
C VAL A 86 16.17 -13.23 -6.21
N GLN A 87 17.30 -13.11 -6.93
CA GLN A 87 17.79 -14.17 -7.82
C GLN A 87 18.19 -15.42 -7.05
N TYR A 88 18.81 -15.26 -5.89
CA TYR A 88 19.13 -16.38 -4.99
C TYR A 88 17.88 -17.18 -4.58
N PHE A 89 16.76 -16.52 -4.26
CA PHE A 89 15.53 -17.23 -3.93
C PHE A 89 14.89 -17.93 -5.14
N ARG A 90 14.95 -17.31 -6.32
CA ARG A 90 14.41 -17.89 -7.57
C ARG A 90 15.16 -19.14 -8.02
N THR A 91 16.47 -19.20 -7.79
CA THR A 91 17.31 -20.34 -8.19
C THR A 91 17.25 -21.53 -7.24
N ARG A 92 16.69 -21.35 -6.04
CA ARG A 92 16.46 -22.41 -5.05
C ARG A 92 15.05 -23.00 -5.07
N SER A 93 14.15 -22.41 -5.86
CA SER A 93 12.77 -22.89 -6.08
C SER A 93 12.69 -23.70 -7.36
#